data_AF-G3AZL4-F1
#
_entry.id   AF-G3AZL4-F1
#
_cell.length_a   1.000
_cell.length_b   1.000
_cell.length_c   1.000
_cell.angle_alpha   90.00
_cell.angle_beta   90.00
_cell.angle_gamma   90.00
#
_symmetry.space_group_name_H-M   'P 1'
#
loop_
_entity.id
_entity.type
_entity.pdbx_description
1 polymer ?
#
loop_
_entity_poly.entity_id
_entity_poly.type
_entity_poly.pdbx_seq_one_letter_code
_entity_poly.pdbx_strand_id
1 'polypeptide(L)'
;MNSDLMEQSLREIAVEGIDLDQEFDVTRLQEENDLIVLTNQISSDELISNEDILNTEKLIAEGRAESEYTTYNFDLWSVLKRGAINLVLPFINGMMLGFGEILAHEIGFKYNWQGARVVPERRIEQKNSSSRYL
;
A
#
# COMPACT_ATOMS: atom_id res chain seq x y z
N MET A 1 5.36 97.99 12.87
CA MET A 1 4.85 96.67 13.30
C MET A 1 4.23 95.84 12.17
N ASN A 2 4.37 96.23 10.88
CA ASN A 2 3.89 95.44 9.73
C ASN A 2 5.00 95.04 8.74
N SER A 3 6.22 95.55 8.88
CA SER A 3 7.37 95.18 8.04
C SER A 3 8.05 93.90 8.54
N ASP A 4 8.16 93.72 9.86
CA ASP A 4 8.81 92.55 10.46
C ASP A 4 8.01 91.26 10.29
N LEU A 5 6.67 91.36 10.25
CA LEU A 5 5.79 90.22 9.99
C LEU A 5 5.84 89.77 8.52
N MET A 6 6.07 90.70 7.58
CA MET A 6 6.26 90.39 6.16
C MET A 6 7.66 89.79 5.91
N GLU A 7 8.70 90.29 6.58
CA GLU A 7 10.04 89.67 6.54
C GLU A 7 10.03 88.27 7.16
N GLN A 8 9.27 88.04 8.23
CA GLN A 8 9.12 86.71 8.84
C GLN A 8 8.36 85.75 7.94
N SER A 9 7.27 86.17 7.29
CA SER A 9 6.56 85.29 6.34
C SER A 9 7.39 85.01 5.08
N LEU A 10 8.16 85.99 4.59
CA LEU A 10 9.07 85.79 3.45
C LEU A 10 10.26 84.90 3.83
N ARG A 11 10.72 84.94 5.08
CA ARG A 11 11.74 84.02 5.61
C ARG A 11 11.20 82.62 5.87
N GLU A 12 9.94 82.49 6.29
CA GLU A 12 9.26 81.19 6.44
C GLU A 12 9.06 80.52 5.07
N ILE A 13 8.66 81.29 4.05
CA ILE A 13 8.58 80.82 2.65
C ILE A 13 9.98 80.53 2.06
N ALA A 14 11.04 81.22 2.52
CA ALA A 14 12.41 80.96 2.06
C ALA A 14 13.13 79.80 2.80
N VAL A 15 12.63 79.40 3.98
CA VAL A 15 13.11 78.22 4.73
C VAL A 15 12.41 76.96 4.26
N GLU A 16 11.17 77.07 3.77
CA GLU A 16 10.54 76.06 2.93
C GLU A 16 11.11 76.16 1.51
N GLY A 17 12.42 75.91 1.41
CA GLY A 17 13.08 75.67 0.16
C GLY A 17 12.26 74.64 -0.60
N ILE A 18 11.63 75.09 -1.67
CA ILE A 18 11.22 74.18 -2.74
C ILE A 18 12.55 73.62 -3.22
N ASP A 19 12.89 72.42 -2.75
CA ASP A 19 13.96 71.60 -3.29
C ASP A 19 13.63 71.39 -4.78
N LEU A 20 14.13 72.28 -5.64
CA LEU A 20 13.99 72.25 -7.09
C LEU A 20 14.92 71.21 -7.75
N ASP A 21 15.42 70.31 -6.93
CA ASP A 21 16.23 69.15 -7.22
C ASP A 21 15.56 67.87 -6.71
N GLN A 22 14.21 67.83 -6.74
CA GLN A 22 13.56 66.63 -7.28
C GLN A 22 14.07 66.44 -8.71
N GLU A 23 15.28 65.90 -8.82
CA GLU A 23 15.75 65.21 -10.00
C GLU A 23 14.59 64.34 -10.42
N PHE A 24 13.98 64.70 -11.55
CA PHE A 24 12.91 63.93 -12.17
C PHE A 24 13.60 62.62 -12.55
N ASP A 25 13.68 61.70 -11.59
CA ASP A 25 14.43 60.47 -11.72
C ASP A 25 13.57 59.58 -12.59
N VAL A 26 13.74 59.79 -13.90
CA VAL A 26 13.09 59.03 -14.96
C VAL A 26 13.26 57.53 -14.69
N THR A 27 14.36 57.12 -14.07
CA THR A 27 14.61 55.73 -13.65
C THR A 27 13.60 55.25 -12.61
N ARG A 28 13.38 55.99 -11.51
CA ARG A 28 12.41 55.61 -10.47
C ARG A 28 10.99 55.60 -10.99
N LEU A 29 10.62 56.62 -11.77
CA LEU A 29 9.30 56.70 -12.40
C LEU A 29 9.07 55.55 -13.38
N GLN A 30 10.12 55.12 -14.08
CA GLN A 30 10.06 53.98 -14.97
C GLN A 30 9.96 52.65 -14.20
N GLU A 31 10.69 52.49 -13.11
CA GLU A 31 10.60 51.32 -12.23
C GLU A 31 9.21 51.17 -11.58
N GLU A 32 8.62 52.29 -11.11
CA GLU A 32 7.25 52.30 -10.58
C GLU A 32 6.22 51.95 -11.65
N ASN A 33 6.36 52.50 -12.87
CA ASN A 33 5.48 52.21 -13.99
C ASN A 33 5.59 50.73 -14.41
N ASP A 34 6.80 50.20 -14.48
CA ASP A 34 7.06 48.79 -14.81
C ASP A 34 6.42 47.86 -13.76
N LEU A 35 6.53 48.17 -12.46
CA LEU A 35 5.92 47.40 -11.39
C LEU A 35 4.38 47.41 -11.48
N ILE A 36 3.79 48.57 -11.82
CA ILE A 36 2.34 48.74 -12.03
C ILE A 36 1.89 47.94 -13.25
N VAL A 37 2.63 47.99 -14.36
CA VAL A 37 2.34 47.22 -15.57
C VAL A 37 2.38 45.72 -15.27
N LEU A 38 3.40 45.23 -14.57
CA LEU A 38 3.51 43.83 -14.17
C LEU A 38 2.35 43.39 -13.27
N THR A 39 1.99 44.22 -12.28
CA THR A 39 0.88 43.92 -11.37
C THR A 39 -0.47 43.89 -12.09
N ASN A 40 -0.68 44.77 -13.06
CA ASN A 40 -1.91 44.81 -13.87
C ASN A 40 -1.96 43.70 -14.92
N GLN A 41 -0.82 43.14 -15.31
CA GLN A 41 -0.73 41.99 -16.22
C GLN A 41 -0.95 40.65 -15.50
N ILE A 42 -0.78 40.62 -14.16
CA ILE A 42 -1.15 39.45 -13.35
C ILE A 42 -2.68 39.34 -13.34
N SER A 43 -3.20 38.33 -14.02
CA SER A 43 -4.62 38.00 -13.99
C SER A 43 -5.00 37.50 -12.58
N SER A 44 -6.21 37.83 -12.12
CA SER A 44 -6.76 37.29 -10.85
C SER A 44 -6.75 35.76 -10.80
N ASP A 45 -6.76 35.09 -11.95
CA ASP A 45 -6.71 33.64 -12.10
C ASP A 45 -5.30 33.05 -11.89
N GLU A 46 -4.26 33.89 -11.89
CA GLU A 46 -2.85 33.51 -11.67
C GLU A 46 -2.39 33.79 -10.23
N LEU A 47 -3.18 34.54 -9.45
CA LEU A 47 -2.95 34.75 -8.02
C LEU A 47 -3.24 33.45 -7.26
N ILE A 48 -2.18 32.73 -6.93
CA ILE A 48 -2.27 31.53 -6.07
C ILE A 48 -2.84 31.95 -4.72
N SER A 49 -4.02 31.44 -4.38
CA SER A 49 -4.64 31.73 -3.09
C SER A 49 -4.02 30.87 -1.99
N ASN A 50 -4.08 31.36 -0.74
CA ASN A 50 -3.67 30.55 0.42
C ASN A 50 -4.51 29.27 0.54
N GLU A 51 -5.74 29.28 0.03
CA GLU A 51 -6.63 28.12 0.02
C GLU A 51 -6.12 27.03 -0.94
N ASP A 52 -5.62 27.41 -2.12
CA ASP A 52 -5.05 26.46 -3.09
C ASP A 52 -3.77 25.80 -2.56
N ILE A 53 -2.94 26.57 -1.84
CA ILE A 53 -1.73 26.08 -1.18
C ILE A 53 -2.12 25.04 -0.11
N LEU A 54 -3.07 25.39 0.76
CA LEU A 54 -3.54 24.49 1.83
C LEU A 54 -4.21 23.23 1.29
N ASN A 55 -4.98 23.35 0.21
CA ASN A 55 -5.59 22.19 -0.46
C ASN A 55 -4.53 21.26 -1.06
N THR A 56 -3.50 21.82 -1.69
CA THR A 56 -2.38 21.04 -2.25
C THR A 56 -1.58 20.33 -1.15
N GLU A 57 -1.28 21.03 -0.05
CA GLU A 57 -0.59 20.43 1.11
C GLU A 57 -1.41 19.31 1.73
N LYS A 58 -2.72 19.49 1.86
CA LYS A 58 -3.63 18.46 2.37
C LYS A 58 -3.64 17.23 1.47
N LEU A 59 -3.74 17.38 0.15
CA LEU A 59 -3.69 16.27 -0.81
C LEU A 59 -2.35 15.51 -0.74
N ILE A 60 -1.24 16.23 -0.60
CA ILE A 60 0.09 15.63 -0.44
C ILE A 60 0.20 14.87 0.90
N ALA A 61 -0.35 15.44 1.98
CA ALA A 61 -0.37 14.79 3.29
C ALA A 61 -1.26 13.55 3.30
N GLU A 62 -2.42 13.61 2.66
CA GLU A 62 -3.36 12.50 2.50
C GLU A 62 -2.75 11.39 1.64
N GLY A 63 -2.16 11.71 0.49
CA GLY A 63 -1.45 10.73 -0.35
C GLY A 63 -0.21 10.11 0.30
N ARG A 64 0.42 10.79 1.27
CA ARG A 64 1.49 10.19 2.10
C ARG A 64 0.93 9.29 3.20
N ALA A 65 -0.24 9.61 3.77
CA ALA A 65 -0.93 8.79 4.74
C ALA A 65 -1.54 7.52 4.12
N GLU A 66 -1.86 7.54 2.82
CA GLU A 66 -2.25 6.36 2.02
C GLU A 66 -1.11 5.35 1.78
N SER A 67 0.07 5.55 2.37
CA SER A 67 1.07 4.49 2.51
C SER A 67 0.55 3.43 3.50
N GLU A 68 -0.52 2.75 3.12
CA GLU A 68 -1.16 1.70 3.89
C GLU A 68 -0.22 0.49 3.89
N TYR A 69 0.59 0.39 4.94
CA TYR A 69 1.32 -0.83 5.26
C TYR A 69 0.29 -1.92 5.51
N THR A 70 -0.03 -2.69 4.47
CA THR A 70 -0.87 -3.88 4.60
C THR A 70 -0.13 -4.86 5.48
N THR A 71 -0.52 -4.88 6.76
CA THR A 71 0.01 -5.83 7.72
C THR A 71 -0.52 -7.20 7.31
N TYR A 72 0.33 -7.99 6.65
CA TYR A 72 0.03 -9.37 6.29
C TYR A 72 -0.07 -10.21 7.56
N ASN A 73 -1.28 -10.31 8.12
CA ASN A 73 -1.57 -11.28 9.16
C ASN A 73 -1.62 -12.66 8.49
N PHE A 74 -0.53 -13.41 8.60
CA PHE A 74 -0.44 -14.76 8.06
C PHE A 74 -1.32 -15.70 8.90
N ASP A 75 -2.51 -16.02 8.39
CA ASP A 75 -3.44 -16.94 9.05
C ASP A 75 -3.06 -18.40 8.78
N LEU A 76 -2.26 -18.98 9.69
CA LEU A 76 -1.89 -20.41 9.66
C LEU A 76 -3.13 -21.31 9.55
N TRP A 77 -4.27 -20.90 10.11
CA TRP A 77 -5.48 -21.70 10.10
C TRP A 77 -6.06 -21.84 8.68
N SER A 78 -6.02 -20.77 7.90
CA SER A 78 -6.45 -20.79 6.50
C SER A 78 -5.59 -21.71 5.64
N VAL A 79 -4.27 -21.70 5.87
CA VAL A 79 -3.32 -22.56 5.15
C VAL A 79 -3.50 -24.01 5.57
N LEU A 80 -3.63 -24.27 6.87
CA LEU A 80 -3.85 -25.63 7.38
C LEU A 80 -5.17 -26.21 6.89
N LYS A 81 -6.25 -25.42 6.83
CA LYS A 81 -7.55 -25.86 6.29
C LYS A 81 -7.44 -26.24 4.81
N ARG A 82 -6.77 -25.43 4.00
CA ARG A 82 -6.55 -25.70 2.57
C ARG A 82 -5.62 -26.91 2.38
N GLY A 83 -4.56 -27.03 3.17
CA GLY A 83 -3.67 -28.18 3.19
C GLY A 83 -4.35 -29.45 3.66
N ALA A 84 -5.30 -29.36 4.60
CA ALA A 84 -6.03 -30.51 5.09
C ALA A 84 -6.88 -31.17 4.00
N ILE A 85 -7.53 -30.37 3.15
CA ILE A 85 -8.35 -30.89 2.05
C ILE A 85 -7.48 -31.53 0.96
N ASN A 86 -6.40 -30.86 0.57
CA ASN A 86 -5.59 -31.29 -0.58
C ASN A 86 -4.47 -32.28 -0.25
N LEU A 87 -4.07 -32.39 1.02
CA LEU A 87 -2.98 -33.27 1.44
C LEU A 87 -3.44 -34.26 2.51
N VAL A 88 -4.03 -33.79 3.60
CA VAL A 88 -4.34 -34.65 4.76
C VAL A 88 -5.48 -35.63 4.46
N LEU A 89 -6.54 -35.19 3.80
CA LEU A 89 -7.66 -36.05 3.40
C LEU A 89 -7.23 -37.20 2.47
N PRO A 90 -6.57 -36.93 1.32
CA PRO A 90 -6.10 -38.01 0.44
C PRO A 90 -5.03 -38.88 1.11
N PHE A 91 -4.22 -38.33 2.00
CA PHE A 91 -3.24 -39.08 2.77
C PHE A 91 -3.91 -40.08 3.73
N ILE A 92 -4.87 -39.64 4.55
CA ILE A 92 -5.59 -40.54 5.46
C ILE A 92 -6.37 -41.59 4.67
N ASN A 93 -7.00 -41.21 3.57
CA ASN A 93 -7.71 -42.16 2.70
C ASN A 93 -6.75 -43.20 2.10
N GLY A 94 -5.58 -42.79 1.60
CA GLY A 94 -4.56 -43.69 1.09
C GLY A 94 -3.96 -44.60 2.17
N MET A 95 -3.69 -44.05 3.35
CA MET A 95 -3.21 -44.83 4.50
C MET A 95 -4.24 -45.86 4.96
N MET A 96 -5.51 -45.49 5.10
CA MET A 96 -6.56 -46.44 5.50
C MET A 96 -6.75 -47.55 4.47
N LEU A 97 -6.60 -47.26 3.18
CA LEU A 97 -6.65 -48.29 2.15
C LEU A 97 -5.48 -49.26 2.30
N GLY A 98 -4.24 -48.74 2.39
CA GLY A 98 -3.03 -49.56 2.53
C GLY A 98 -3.00 -50.37 3.83
N PHE A 99 -3.31 -49.75 4.96
CA PHE A 99 -3.40 -50.45 6.25
C PHE A 99 -4.62 -51.36 6.33
N GLY A 100 -5.73 -51.02 5.69
CA GLY A 100 -6.95 -51.82 5.64
C GLY A 100 -6.71 -53.18 5.00
N GLU A 101 -5.89 -53.23 3.93
CA GLU A 101 -5.48 -54.48 3.30
C GLU A 101 -4.66 -55.37 4.26
N ILE A 102 -3.67 -54.80 4.93
CA ILE A 102 -2.79 -55.52 5.86
C ILE A 102 -3.60 -56.01 7.08
N LEU A 103 -4.43 -55.15 7.67
CA LEU A 103 -5.27 -55.49 8.82
C LEU A 103 -6.33 -56.54 8.45
N ALA A 104 -6.94 -56.44 7.27
CA ALA A 104 -7.89 -57.45 6.80
C ALA A 104 -7.23 -58.82 6.66
N HIS A 105 -5.98 -58.85 6.15
CA HIS A 105 -5.25 -60.10 6.02
C HIS A 105 -4.87 -60.70 7.39
N GLU A 106 -4.37 -59.88 8.32
CA GLU A 106 -3.96 -60.31 9.67
C GLU A 106 -5.15 -60.78 10.51
N ILE A 107 -6.26 -60.02 10.50
CA ILE A 107 -7.49 -60.38 11.21
C ILE A 107 -8.12 -61.62 10.57
N GLY A 108 -8.18 -61.68 9.24
CA GLY A 108 -8.72 -62.85 8.51
C GLY A 108 -7.96 -64.14 8.84
N PHE A 109 -6.62 -64.05 8.94
CA PHE A 109 -5.78 -65.18 9.34
C PHE A 109 -6.01 -65.57 10.80
N LYS A 110 -6.03 -64.60 11.72
CA LYS A 110 -6.20 -64.84 13.16
C LYS A 110 -7.57 -65.42 13.53
N TYR A 111 -8.63 -65.05 12.81
CA TYR A 111 -9.99 -65.57 13.04
C TYR A 111 -10.34 -66.82 12.21
N ASN A 112 -9.36 -67.44 11.51
CA ASN A 112 -9.57 -68.64 10.68
C ASN A 112 -10.75 -68.52 9.70
N TRP A 113 -10.97 -67.31 9.15
CA TRP A 113 -12.06 -67.10 8.18
C TRP A 113 -11.73 -67.89 6.91
N GLN A 114 -12.70 -68.69 6.43
CA GLN A 114 -12.52 -69.73 5.41
C GLN A 114 -11.89 -69.25 4.07
N GLY A 115 -11.89 -67.93 3.80
CA GLY A 115 -11.28 -67.30 2.62
C GLY A 115 -9.88 -66.68 2.82
N ALA A 116 -9.38 -66.56 4.06
CA ALA A 116 -8.05 -66.00 4.35
C ALA A 116 -6.94 -67.06 4.39
N ARG A 117 -7.31 -68.35 4.25
CA ARG A 117 -6.37 -69.46 4.25
C ARG A 117 -5.73 -69.58 2.86
N VAL A 118 -4.70 -68.77 2.62
CA VAL A 118 -3.86 -68.86 1.42
C VAL A 118 -3.08 -70.17 1.49
N VAL A 119 -3.66 -71.26 0.99
CA VAL A 119 -2.94 -72.52 0.83
C VAL A 119 -2.13 -72.39 -0.45
N PRO A 120 -0.79 -72.41 -0.40
CA PRO A 120 0.01 -72.31 -1.61
C PRO A 120 -0.33 -73.48 -2.56
N GLU A 121 -0.54 -73.19 -3.84
CA GLU A 121 -0.97 -74.16 -4.87
C GLU A 121 -0.12 -75.44 -4.86
N ARG A 122 1.18 -75.30 -4.57
CA ARG A 122 2.12 -76.42 -4.41
C ARG A 122 1.67 -77.48 -3.39
N ARG A 123 0.98 -77.10 -2.31
CA ARG A 123 0.44 -78.06 -1.33
C ARG A 123 -0.82 -78.77 -1.84
N ILE A 124 -1.59 -78.12 -2.71
CA ILE A 124 -2.79 -78.69 -3.33
C ILE A 124 -2.38 -79.74 -4.36
N GLU A 125 -1.36 -79.43 -5.18
CA GLU A 125 -0.80 -80.36 -6.17
C GLU A 125 -0.16 -81.59 -5.54
N GLN A 126 0.59 -81.43 -4.44
CA GLN A 126 1.17 -82.56 -3.71
C GLN A 126 0.09 -83.46 -3.11
N LYS A 127 -0.99 -82.90 -2.55
CA LYS A 127 -2.11 -83.69 -2.02
C LYS A 127 -2.81 -84.50 -3.13
N ASN A 128 -3.05 -83.89 -4.29
CA ASN A 128 -3.68 -84.56 -5.43
C ASN A 128 -2.76 -85.63 -6.04
N SER A 129 -1.45 -85.39 -6.05
CA SER A 129 -0.46 -86.37 -6.53
C SER A 129 -0.38 -87.57 -5.58
N SER A 130 -0.26 -87.35 -4.27
CA SER A 130 -0.18 -88.43 -3.28
C SER A 130 -1.47 -89.26 -3.19
N SER A 131 -2.64 -88.64 -3.41
CA SER A 131 -3.93 -89.36 -3.48
C SER A 131 -4.09 -90.20 -4.75
N ARG A 132 -3.27 -89.98 -5.78
CA ARG A 132 -3.34 -90.72 -7.05
C ARG A 132 -2.54 -92.03 -7.03
N TYR A 133 -1.74 -92.24 -5.99
CA TYR A 133 -0.84 -93.40 -5.82
C TYR A 133 -1.20 -94.30 -4.62
N LEU A 134 -2.35 -94.06 -3.97
CA LEU A 134 -2.96 -94.90 -2.94
C LEU A 134 -4.27 -95.47 -3.48
#